data_AF-A0A844WEI8-F1
#
_entry.id   AF-A0A844WEI8-F1
#
_cell.length_a   1.000
_cell.length_b   1.000
_cell.length_c   1.000
_cell.angle_alpha   90.00
_cell.angle_beta   90.00
_cell.angle_gamma   90.00
#
_symmetry.space_group_name_H-M   'P 1'
#
loop_
_entity.id
_entity.type
_entity.pdbx_description
1 polymer ?
#
loop_
_entity_poly.entity_id
_entity_poly.type
_entity_poly.pdbx_seq_one_letter_code
_entity_poly.pdbx_strand_id
1 'polypeptide(L)'
;MNTRTPLTGLTLLLGAIVLACGLARPAQATPLNDWSISCSVDAGAITRKGKVWTFRPSTNRCPGGTFGQRAEIKTREIAPTHRGDYVFETTVRMQSPARERFDIFQIHDGRNGCAPPLKVEVLPDGRLSFDSAYKVGTAPGNTCVPVRALNGAVSTGRISRDGTPHRLQIILSFDGKSGFRVWVTLDGRQELAGAYSFVEGRTYARSRHFYFKHGVYSKTMFDYEMRSTGMKVSKVRLGG
;
A
#
# COMPACT_ATOMS: atom_id res chain seq x y z
N MET A 1 -59.51 -51.27 41.65
CA MET A 1 -60.33 -50.11 42.06
C MET A 1 -59.41 -48.93 42.35
N ASN A 2 -59.86 -47.72 42.03
CA ASN A 2 -59.28 -46.41 42.37
C ASN A 2 -58.04 -45.95 41.55
N THR A 3 -58.22 -45.11 40.52
CA THR A 3 -58.46 -43.63 40.45
C THR A 3 -57.13 -42.88 40.24
N ARG A 4 -56.86 -42.43 39.01
CA ARG A 4 -56.93 -41.02 38.55
C ARG A 4 -56.18 -40.02 39.44
N THR A 5 -55.12 -39.41 38.90
CA THR A 5 -55.09 -37.97 38.54
C THR A 5 -53.91 -37.64 37.60
N PRO A 6 -54.06 -36.67 36.68
CA PRO A 6 -53.06 -36.30 35.68
C PRO A 6 -52.22 -35.10 36.13
N LEU A 7 -51.01 -34.96 35.58
CA LEU A 7 -50.23 -33.72 35.65
C LEU A 7 -50.08 -33.14 34.26
N THR A 8 -50.83 -32.06 34.06
CA THR A 8 -50.75 -31.08 33.00
C THR A 8 -49.42 -30.33 32.99
N GLY A 9 -48.93 -30.06 31.78
CA GLY A 9 -48.30 -28.78 31.44
C GLY A 9 -46.79 -28.73 31.59
N LEU A 10 -46.09 -28.60 30.45
CA LEU A 10 -45.45 -27.34 30.07
C LEU A 10 -44.83 -27.52 28.67
N THR A 11 -45.53 -27.07 27.63
CA THR A 11 -44.96 -27.01 26.28
C THR A 11 -43.99 -25.83 26.26
N LEU A 12 -42.69 -26.11 26.43
CA LEU A 12 -41.64 -25.10 26.24
C LEU A 12 -41.56 -24.76 24.75
N LEU A 13 -42.12 -23.61 24.38
CA LEU A 13 -41.81 -22.94 23.11
C LEU A 13 -40.34 -22.50 23.17
N LEU A 14 -39.44 -23.31 22.59
CA LEU A 14 -38.10 -22.86 22.23
C LEU A 14 -38.24 -21.85 21.09
N GLY A 15 -38.36 -20.57 21.45
CA GLY A 15 -38.17 -19.46 20.53
C GLY A 15 -36.73 -19.47 20.03
N ALA A 16 -36.53 -19.86 18.78
CA ALA A 16 -35.27 -19.68 18.08
C ALA A 16 -35.02 -18.17 17.92
N ILE A 17 -34.20 -17.59 18.80
CA ILE A 17 -33.61 -16.28 18.58
C ILE A 17 -32.57 -16.47 17.47
N VAL A 18 -33.00 -16.27 16.23
CA VAL A 18 -32.08 -16.07 15.10
C VAL A 18 -31.42 -14.72 15.33
N LEU A 19 -30.29 -14.74 16.05
CA LEU A 19 -29.40 -13.60 16.12
C LEU A 19 -28.77 -13.46 14.74
N ALA A 20 -29.44 -12.73 13.86
CA ALA A 20 -28.87 -12.25 12.62
C ALA A 20 -27.77 -11.25 12.98
N CYS A 21 -26.58 -11.76 13.28
CA CYS A 21 -25.34 -11.00 13.19
C CYS A 21 -25.21 -10.58 11.73
N GLY A 22 -25.78 -9.42 11.40
CA GLY A 22 -25.52 -8.74 10.15
C GLY A 22 -24.02 -8.60 10.03
N LEU A 23 -23.41 -9.41 9.16
CA LEU A 23 -22.03 -9.25 8.75
C LEU A 23 -21.93 -7.84 8.18
N ALA A 24 -21.43 -6.91 9.00
CA ALA A 24 -21.16 -5.56 8.55
C ALA A 24 -20.33 -5.69 7.28
N ARG A 25 -20.86 -5.20 6.15
CA ARG A 25 -20.12 -5.18 4.89
C ARG A 25 -18.78 -4.52 5.20
N PRO A 26 -17.63 -5.16 4.90
CA PRO A 26 -16.35 -4.55 5.16
C PRO A 26 -16.36 -3.17 4.52
N ALA A 27 -16.12 -2.14 5.33
CA ALA A 27 -16.13 -0.77 4.86
C ALA A 27 -15.15 -0.70 3.67
N GLN A 28 -15.68 -0.37 2.49
CA GLN A 28 -14.85 -0.25 1.30
C GLN A 28 -13.75 0.77 1.58
N ALA A 29 -12.50 0.44 1.25
CA ALA A 29 -11.39 1.36 1.41
C ALA A 29 -11.35 2.41 0.29
N THR A 30 -12.46 2.67 -0.40
CA THR A 30 -12.56 3.77 -1.36
C THR A 30 -12.31 5.09 -0.64
N PRO A 31 -11.54 6.02 -1.22
CA PRO A 31 -11.04 6.03 -2.61
C PRO A 31 -9.72 5.24 -2.83
N LEU A 32 -9.09 4.70 -1.79
CA LEU A 32 -7.79 4.02 -1.85
C LEU A 32 -7.82 2.62 -2.51
N ASN A 33 -8.99 2.08 -2.84
CA ASN A 33 -9.10 0.83 -3.61
C ASN A 33 -9.44 1.04 -5.10
N ASP A 34 -9.52 2.29 -5.56
CA ASP A 34 -9.79 2.65 -6.94
C ASP A 34 -8.51 2.93 -7.70
N TRP A 35 -8.04 1.96 -8.49
CA TRP A 35 -6.75 2.02 -9.18
C TRP A 35 -6.87 2.38 -10.65
N SER A 36 -5.99 3.26 -11.12
CA SER A 36 -5.83 3.62 -12.53
C SER A 36 -4.35 3.75 -12.89
N ILE A 37 -4.02 3.73 -14.18
CA ILE A 37 -2.64 3.95 -14.64
C ILE A 37 -2.18 5.36 -14.22
N SER A 38 -0.98 5.46 -13.62
CA SER A 38 -0.51 6.71 -13.02
C SER A 38 -0.19 7.81 -14.04
N CYS A 39 0.36 7.43 -15.19
CA CYS A 39 0.64 8.27 -16.36
C CYS A 39 0.80 7.38 -17.58
N SER A 40 0.94 7.98 -18.76
CA SER A 40 1.19 7.25 -20.00
C SER A 40 2.33 6.25 -19.84
N VAL A 41 2.15 5.05 -20.40
CA VAL A 41 3.15 3.98 -20.43
C VAL A 41 3.30 3.48 -21.86
N ASP A 42 4.39 2.79 -22.13
CA ASP A 42 4.57 2.06 -23.39
C ASP A 42 3.44 1.03 -23.56
N ALA A 43 3.03 0.79 -24.81
CA ALA A 43 1.92 -0.09 -25.11
C ALA A 43 2.18 -1.51 -24.55
N GLY A 44 1.21 -2.05 -23.81
CA GLY A 44 1.32 -3.37 -23.18
C GLY A 44 2.19 -3.44 -21.92
N ALA A 45 2.80 -2.32 -21.50
CA ALA A 45 3.64 -2.30 -20.30
C ALA A 45 2.84 -2.47 -19.00
N ILE A 46 1.57 -2.06 -18.99
CA ILE A 46 0.63 -2.37 -17.92
C ILE A 46 -0.60 -3.04 -18.54
N THR A 47 -0.91 -4.25 -18.10
CA THR A 47 -2.15 -4.94 -18.48
C THR A 47 -2.86 -5.48 -17.24
N ARG A 48 -4.18 -5.70 -17.37
CA ARG A 48 -4.99 -6.30 -16.32
C ARG A 48 -5.85 -7.42 -16.90
N LYS A 49 -5.77 -8.62 -16.32
CA LYS A 49 -6.66 -9.74 -16.62
C LYS A 49 -7.24 -10.27 -15.31
N GLY A 50 -8.54 -10.05 -15.10
CA GLY A 50 -9.21 -10.38 -13.84
C GLY A 50 -8.57 -9.67 -12.64
N LYS A 51 -8.08 -10.45 -11.67
CA LYS A 51 -7.44 -9.96 -10.43
C LYS A 51 -5.90 -9.83 -10.55
N VAL A 52 -5.34 -9.94 -11.75
CA VAL A 52 -3.89 -9.88 -11.99
C VAL A 52 -3.57 -8.60 -12.76
N TRP A 53 -2.69 -7.80 -12.19
CA TRP A 53 -1.98 -6.72 -12.88
C TRP A 53 -0.61 -7.22 -13.30
N THR A 54 -0.23 -6.95 -14.54
CA THR A 54 1.10 -7.29 -15.06
C THR A 54 1.81 -6.00 -15.47
N PHE A 55 3.03 -5.84 -14.99
CA PHE A 55 3.93 -4.72 -15.25
C PHE A 55 5.15 -5.22 -16.02
N ARG A 56 5.55 -4.49 -17.05
CA ARG A 56 6.70 -4.75 -17.93
C ARG A 56 7.48 -3.45 -18.17
N PRO A 57 8.69 -3.50 -18.75
CA PRO A 57 9.49 -2.31 -18.99
C PRO A 57 8.70 -1.25 -19.74
N SER A 58 8.82 -0.02 -19.27
CA SER A 58 8.25 1.16 -19.91
C SER A 58 9.15 2.33 -19.64
N THR A 59 9.42 3.10 -20.67
CA THR A 59 10.00 4.43 -20.56
C THR A 59 9.16 5.30 -19.63
N ASN A 60 9.82 6.15 -18.85
CA ASN A 60 9.13 7.09 -17.98
C ASN A 60 8.54 8.24 -18.81
N ARG A 61 7.23 8.19 -19.06
CA ARG A 61 6.48 9.25 -19.76
C ARG A 61 5.71 10.20 -18.82
N CYS A 62 6.02 10.15 -17.53
CA CYS A 62 5.42 11.07 -16.54
C CYS A 62 6.17 12.41 -16.51
N PRO A 63 5.46 13.56 -16.42
CA PRO A 63 6.09 14.84 -16.13
C PRO A 63 6.85 14.85 -14.81
N GLY A 64 8.02 15.51 -14.77
CA GLY A 64 8.80 15.75 -13.54
C GLY A 64 9.45 14.52 -12.89
N GLY A 65 9.40 13.34 -13.51
CA GLY A 65 10.14 12.16 -13.04
C GLY A 65 11.59 12.16 -13.51
N THR A 66 12.52 11.78 -12.64
CA THR A 66 13.97 11.82 -12.92
C THR A 66 14.56 10.47 -13.33
N PHE A 67 13.80 9.39 -13.18
CA PHE A 67 14.23 8.02 -13.46
C PHE A 67 13.78 7.55 -14.85
N GLY A 68 14.55 6.62 -15.44
CA GLY A 68 14.35 6.18 -16.82
C GLY A 68 13.15 5.25 -17.03
N GLN A 69 12.78 4.44 -16.03
CA GLN A 69 11.76 3.40 -16.14
C GLN A 69 10.57 3.66 -15.22
N ARG A 70 9.34 3.57 -15.76
CA ARG A 70 8.12 3.67 -14.95
C ARG A 70 6.96 2.89 -15.56
N ALA A 71 6.45 1.90 -14.83
CA ALA A 71 5.15 1.29 -15.06
C ALA A 71 4.42 1.20 -13.72
N GLU A 72 3.57 2.19 -13.43
CA GLU A 72 2.87 2.30 -12.15
C GLU A 72 1.39 2.60 -12.33
N ILE A 73 0.59 2.04 -11.43
CA ILE A 73 -0.80 2.43 -11.18
C ILE A 73 -0.87 3.29 -9.91
N LYS A 74 -1.92 4.08 -9.79
CA LYS A 74 -2.19 4.92 -8.61
C LYS A 74 -3.62 4.80 -8.13
N THR A 75 -3.86 5.08 -6.85
CA THR A 75 -5.20 5.26 -6.31
C THR A 75 -5.73 6.66 -6.59
N ARG A 76 -7.01 6.87 -6.32
CA ARG A 76 -7.56 8.22 -6.08
C ARG A 76 -6.96 8.85 -4.81
N GLU A 77 -7.07 10.17 -4.75
CA GLU A 77 -6.52 11.02 -3.69
C GLU A 77 -7.39 11.00 -2.42
N ILE A 78 -6.73 11.11 -1.27
CA ILE A 78 -7.32 11.41 0.03
C ILE A 78 -6.76 12.73 0.57
N ALA A 79 -7.53 13.40 1.43
CA ALA A 79 -7.08 14.64 2.06
C ALA A 79 -5.90 14.40 3.02
N PRO A 80 -5.00 15.37 3.23
CA PRO A 80 -3.93 15.27 4.22
C PRO A 80 -4.44 15.17 5.68
N THR A 81 -5.72 15.48 5.91
CA THR A 81 -6.42 15.34 7.20
C THR A 81 -7.14 14.00 7.35
N HIS A 82 -7.02 13.11 6.36
CA HIS A 82 -7.65 11.79 6.39
C HIS A 82 -7.11 10.95 7.54
N ARG A 83 -8.01 10.27 8.27
CA ARG A 83 -7.68 9.38 9.39
C ARG A 83 -8.21 7.98 9.13
N GLY A 84 -7.39 6.99 9.46
CA GLY A 84 -7.81 5.60 9.44
C GLY A 84 -6.67 4.63 9.21
N ASP A 85 -6.96 3.36 9.50
CA ASP A 85 -6.02 2.28 9.29
C ASP A 85 -6.37 1.49 8.03
N TYR A 86 -5.34 1.15 7.26
CA TYR A 86 -5.47 0.54 5.96
C TYR A 86 -4.42 -0.56 5.77
N VAL A 87 -4.79 -1.59 5.03
CA VAL A 87 -3.86 -2.62 4.55
C VAL A 87 -3.95 -2.67 3.04
N PHE A 88 -2.88 -2.29 2.35
CA PHE A 88 -2.65 -2.69 0.98
C PHE A 88 -2.06 -4.10 0.98
N GLU A 89 -2.61 -5.00 0.16
CA GLU A 89 -2.17 -6.38 0.06
C GLU A 89 -2.10 -6.82 -1.40
N THR A 90 -1.06 -7.55 -1.77
CA THR A 90 -0.96 -8.26 -3.03
C THR A 90 0.01 -9.45 -2.93
N THR A 91 -0.15 -10.46 -3.79
CA THR A 91 0.90 -11.43 -4.07
C THR A 91 1.71 -10.96 -5.27
N VAL A 92 2.98 -10.62 -5.04
CA VAL A 92 3.92 -10.18 -6.07
C VAL A 92 4.74 -11.37 -6.55
N ARG A 93 4.89 -11.48 -7.88
CA ARG A 93 5.86 -12.37 -8.54
C ARG A 93 6.72 -11.51 -9.45
N MET A 94 8.03 -11.54 -9.24
CA MET A 94 8.99 -10.78 -10.05
C MET A 94 9.86 -11.75 -10.82
N GLN A 95 9.92 -11.61 -12.15
CA GLN A 95 10.87 -12.30 -13.00
C GLN A 95 11.79 -11.25 -13.61
N SER A 96 13.10 -11.35 -13.38
CA SER A 96 14.08 -10.47 -14.03
C SER A 96 15.48 -11.07 -13.96
N PRO A 97 16.27 -11.02 -15.04
CA PRO A 97 17.69 -11.35 -14.98
C PRO A 97 18.51 -10.24 -14.30
N ALA A 98 17.95 -9.04 -14.17
CA ALA A 98 18.65 -7.87 -13.65
C ALA A 98 18.45 -7.69 -12.15
N ARG A 99 19.47 -7.13 -11.50
CA ARG A 99 19.49 -6.79 -10.06
C ARG A 99 19.35 -5.28 -9.84
N GLU A 100 18.59 -4.60 -10.71
CA GLU A 100 18.36 -3.16 -10.55
C GLU A 100 17.43 -2.86 -9.38
N ARG A 101 17.76 -1.82 -8.60
CA ARG A 101 16.87 -1.30 -7.56
C ARG A 101 15.64 -0.64 -8.18
N PHE A 102 14.47 -0.85 -7.59
CA PHE A 102 13.24 -0.18 -8.02
C PHE A 102 12.27 0.09 -6.86
N ASP A 103 11.40 1.09 -7.01
CA ASP A 103 10.31 1.36 -6.08
C ASP A 103 9.13 0.44 -6.43
N ILE A 104 8.58 -0.27 -5.45
CA ILE A 104 7.44 -1.19 -5.61
C ILE A 104 6.13 -0.61 -5.10
N PHE A 105 6.19 0.27 -4.10
CA PHE A 105 5.02 0.93 -3.52
C PHE A 105 5.40 2.34 -3.06
N GLN A 106 4.49 3.30 -3.20
CA GLN A 106 4.73 4.68 -2.76
C GLN A 106 3.46 5.30 -2.16
N ILE A 107 3.63 6.21 -1.20
CA ILE A 107 2.61 7.22 -0.85
C ILE A 107 3.12 8.55 -1.39
N HIS A 108 2.45 9.07 -2.41
CA HIS A 108 2.80 10.32 -3.06
C HIS A 108 1.82 11.43 -2.64
N ASP A 109 2.30 12.68 -2.63
CA ASP A 109 1.56 13.78 -1.99
C ASP A 109 1.46 15.10 -2.77
N GLY A 110 1.60 15.01 -4.10
CA GLY A 110 1.51 16.15 -5.01
C GLY A 110 2.67 17.13 -4.98
N ARG A 111 3.71 16.88 -4.16
CA ARG A 111 4.95 17.68 -4.17
C ARG A 111 5.86 17.25 -5.33
N ASN A 112 6.58 18.21 -5.89
CA ASN A 112 7.58 17.98 -6.94
C ASN A 112 9.01 18.14 -6.41
N GLY A 113 9.93 17.28 -6.89
CA GLY A 113 11.39 17.42 -6.75
C GLY A 113 12.06 16.57 -5.67
N CYS A 114 11.33 16.15 -4.64
CA CYS A 114 11.86 15.28 -3.58
C CYS A 114 11.30 13.86 -3.67
N ALA A 115 11.95 12.93 -2.97
CA ALA A 115 11.31 11.67 -2.63
C ALA A 115 9.94 11.95 -1.96
N PRO A 116 8.90 11.17 -2.27
CA PRO A 116 7.60 11.35 -1.68
C PRO A 116 7.63 10.96 -0.18
N PRO A 117 6.55 11.18 0.58
CA PRO A 117 6.49 10.82 2.00
C PRO A 117 6.83 9.36 2.32
N LEU A 118 6.61 8.45 1.37
CA LEU A 118 7.07 7.07 1.47
C LEU A 118 7.32 6.46 0.09
N LYS A 119 8.46 5.81 -0.05
CA LYS A 119 8.69 4.73 -1.02
C LYS A 119 9.08 3.47 -0.27
N VAL A 120 8.65 2.33 -0.81
CA VAL A 120 9.20 1.02 -0.50
C VAL A 120 10.02 0.61 -1.72
N GLU A 121 11.32 0.50 -1.52
CA GLU A 121 12.29 0.11 -2.54
C GLU A 121 12.60 -1.39 -2.43
N VAL A 122 12.76 -2.07 -3.55
CA VAL A 122 13.39 -3.38 -3.67
C VAL A 122 14.84 -3.16 -4.08
N LEU A 123 15.77 -3.47 -3.19
CA LEU A 123 17.21 -3.36 -3.38
C LEU A 123 17.72 -4.39 -4.40
N PRO A 124 18.97 -4.24 -4.89
CA PRO A 124 19.56 -5.16 -5.86
C PRO A 124 19.51 -6.63 -5.46
N ASP A 125 19.61 -6.89 -4.16
CA ASP A 125 19.61 -8.24 -3.58
C ASP A 125 18.21 -8.72 -3.15
N GLY A 126 17.16 -7.99 -3.55
CA GLY A 126 15.76 -8.33 -3.29
C GLY A 126 15.23 -7.87 -1.93
N ARG A 127 16.08 -7.38 -1.02
CA ARG A 127 15.63 -6.83 0.27
C ARG A 127 14.86 -5.54 0.07
N LEU A 128 14.03 -5.21 1.04
CA LEU A 128 13.21 -4.01 1.07
C LEU A 128 13.90 -2.91 1.89
N SER A 129 13.73 -1.67 1.46
CA SER A 129 14.12 -0.48 2.22
C SER A 129 13.05 0.60 2.07
N PHE A 130 13.07 1.58 2.96
CA PHE A 130 12.33 2.81 2.77
C PHE A 130 13.22 3.92 2.18
N ASP A 131 12.62 4.79 1.36
CA ASP A 131 13.15 6.10 0.97
C ASP A 131 12.04 7.14 1.22
N SER A 132 12.37 8.24 1.88
CA SER A 132 11.39 9.25 2.30
C SER A 132 12.04 10.59 2.57
N ALA A 133 11.41 11.68 2.13
CA ALA A 133 11.91 13.03 2.38
C ALA A 133 10.82 14.07 2.67
N TYR A 134 11.19 15.07 3.46
CA TYR A 134 10.51 16.36 3.52
C TYR A 134 11.03 17.27 2.40
N LYS A 135 10.14 17.93 1.67
CA LYS A 135 10.49 19.03 0.77
C LYS A 135 10.58 20.33 1.57
N VAL A 136 11.67 21.08 1.42
CA VAL A 136 11.82 22.41 2.00
C VAL A 136 11.29 23.45 1.01
N GLY A 137 10.40 24.33 1.48
CA GLY A 137 9.78 25.38 0.68
C GLY A 137 8.79 24.86 -0.36
N THR A 138 8.02 25.79 -0.93
CA THR A 138 7.02 25.50 -1.98
C THR A 138 7.55 25.71 -3.40
N ALA A 139 8.72 26.35 -3.55
CA ALA A 139 9.34 26.62 -4.84
C ALA A 139 9.73 25.31 -5.58
N PRO A 140 9.73 25.32 -6.92
CA PRO A 140 10.34 24.25 -7.71
C PRO A 140 11.79 24.03 -7.28
N GLY A 141 12.22 22.77 -7.16
CA GLY A 141 13.58 22.42 -6.71
C GLY A 141 13.63 21.19 -5.82
N ASN A 142 14.87 20.77 -5.53
CA ASN A 142 15.19 19.48 -4.88
C ASN A 142 15.81 19.66 -3.49
N THR A 143 15.47 20.74 -2.78
CA THR A 143 15.91 20.92 -1.38
C THR A 143 15.09 19.99 -0.50
N CYS A 144 15.70 18.86 -0.14
CA CYS A 144 15.03 17.75 0.54
C CYS A 144 15.75 17.40 1.84
N VAL A 145 15.00 17.06 2.88
CA VAL A 145 15.52 16.55 4.15
C VAL A 145 15.03 15.11 4.34
N PRO A 146 15.93 14.12 4.41
CA PRO A 146 15.54 12.73 4.64
C PRO A 146 14.76 12.54 5.94
N VAL A 147 13.69 11.74 5.89
CA VAL A 147 12.91 11.38 7.09
C VAL A 147 13.64 10.26 7.82
N ARG A 148 14.45 10.59 8.83
CA ARG A 148 15.30 9.61 9.54
C ARG A 148 14.53 8.37 10.04
N ALA A 149 13.29 8.53 10.49
CA ALA A 149 12.45 7.43 10.97
C ALA A 149 11.99 6.46 9.87
N LEU A 150 12.21 6.79 8.59
CA LEU A 150 11.87 6.00 7.41
C LEU A 150 13.07 5.81 6.49
N ASN A 151 14.31 6.00 6.94
CA ASN A 151 15.48 5.80 6.10
C ASN A 151 16.52 4.98 6.86
N GLY A 152 17.26 4.13 6.12
CA GLY A 152 18.38 3.33 6.65
C GLY A 152 18.01 1.92 7.13
N ALA A 153 16.73 1.63 7.37
CA ALA A 153 16.29 0.28 7.68
C ALA A 153 16.23 -0.60 6.42
N VAL A 154 16.72 -1.84 6.52
CA VAL A 154 16.69 -2.83 5.44
C VAL A 154 16.08 -4.13 5.98
N SER A 155 15.16 -4.72 5.22
CA SER A 155 14.50 -5.96 5.61
C SER A 155 15.47 -7.14 5.67
N THR A 156 15.03 -8.24 6.28
CA THR A 156 15.77 -9.52 6.18
C THR A 156 15.15 -10.43 5.12
N GLY A 157 13.84 -10.32 4.91
CA GLY A 157 13.11 -10.97 3.82
C GLY A 157 13.46 -10.34 2.47
N ARG A 158 13.26 -11.10 1.38
CA ARG A 158 13.62 -10.72 0.01
C ARG A 158 12.47 -11.04 -0.93
N ILE A 159 12.24 -10.16 -1.90
CA ILE A 159 11.46 -10.49 -3.09
C ILE A 159 12.42 -11.10 -4.11
N SER A 160 12.31 -12.41 -4.33
CA SER A 160 13.08 -13.11 -5.36
C SER A 160 12.70 -12.64 -6.77
N ARG A 161 13.66 -12.72 -7.70
CA ARG A 161 13.49 -12.31 -9.11
C ARG A 161 13.36 -13.48 -10.08
N ASP A 162 13.06 -14.66 -9.55
CA ASP A 162 12.94 -15.95 -10.26
C ASP A 162 11.48 -16.38 -10.47
N GLY A 163 10.52 -15.48 -10.23
CA GLY A 163 9.10 -15.77 -10.34
C GLY A 163 8.46 -16.38 -9.09
N THR A 164 9.22 -16.57 -8.01
CA THR A 164 8.70 -17.00 -6.70
C THR A 164 7.66 -15.99 -6.19
N PRO A 165 6.46 -16.45 -5.78
CA PRO A 165 5.43 -15.57 -5.23
C PRO A 165 5.73 -15.18 -3.79
N HIS A 166 5.59 -13.89 -3.50
CA HIS A 166 5.67 -13.32 -2.16
C HIS A 166 4.41 -12.53 -1.82
N ARG A 167 3.86 -12.73 -0.62
CA ARG A 167 2.74 -11.93 -0.11
C ARG A 167 3.30 -10.65 0.51
N LEU A 168 3.08 -9.53 -0.16
CA LEU A 168 3.43 -8.20 0.31
C LEU A 168 2.21 -7.54 0.95
N GLN A 169 2.37 -7.01 2.16
CA GLN A 169 1.37 -6.13 2.77
C GLN A 169 2.02 -4.85 3.26
N ILE A 170 1.35 -3.73 3.02
CA ILE A 170 1.71 -2.41 3.52
C ILE A 170 0.58 -1.95 4.43
N ILE A 171 0.86 -1.90 5.72
CA ILE A 171 -0.09 -1.52 6.77
C ILE A 171 0.16 -0.05 7.10
N LEU A 172 -0.89 0.76 7.07
CA LEU A 172 -0.83 2.20 7.21
C LEU A 172 -1.81 2.66 8.28
N SER A 173 -1.38 3.62 9.11
CA SER A 173 -2.23 4.28 10.10
C SER A 173 -2.07 5.79 9.94
N PHE A 174 -3.02 6.43 9.26
CA PHE A 174 -3.03 7.89 9.08
C PHE A 174 -3.54 8.59 10.33
N ASP A 175 -2.81 9.62 10.78
CA ASP A 175 -3.08 10.32 12.03
C ASP A 175 -4.07 11.49 11.91
N GLY A 176 -4.46 11.86 10.69
CA GLY A 176 -5.30 13.03 10.40
C GLY A 176 -4.57 14.38 10.50
N LYS A 177 -3.25 14.37 10.69
CA LYS A 177 -2.35 15.54 10.84
C LYS A 177 -1.25 15.53 9.76
N SER A 178 -1.56 14.99 8.59
CA SER A 178 -0.60 14.84 7.49
C SER A 178 0.61 13.94 7.83
N GLY A 179 0.41 13.01 8.77
CA GLY A 179 1.35 11.97 9.13
C GLY A 179 0.73 10.56 9.00
N PHE A 180 1.59 9.56 9.04
CA PHE A 180 1.20 8.17 9.11
C PHE A 180 2.29 7.30 9.72
N ARG A 181 1.88 6.21 10.35
CA ARG A 181 2.75 5.06 10.65
C ARG A 181 2.63 4.03 9.54
N VAL A 182 3.72 3.33 9.27
CA VAL A 182 3.77 2.27 8.27
C VAL A 182 4.47 1.04 8.82
N TRP A 183 3.94 -0.13 8.47
CA TRP A 183 4.60 -1.42 8.62
C TRP A 183 4.56 -2.15 7.28
N VAL A 184 5.66 -2.81 6.93
CA VAL A 184 5.74 -3.68 5.76
C VAL A 184 5.89 -5.10 6.25
N THR A 185 5.03 -5.98 5.77
CA THR A 185 5.16 -7.41 5.99
C THR A 185 5.44 -8.12 4.67
N LEU A 186 6.35 -9.08 4.70
CA LEU A 186 6.62 -9.99 3.60
C LEU A 186 6.39 -11.42 4.09
N ASP A 187 5.56 -12.18 3.38
CA ASP A 187 5.21 -13.56 3.71
C ASP A 187 4.73 -13.75 5.16
N GLY A 188 3.99 -12.76 5.67
CA GLY A 188 3.42 -12.76 7.01
C GLY A 188 4.36 -12.29 8.12
N ARG A 189 5.63 -12.00 7.82
CA ARG A 189 6.59 -11.45 8.79
C ARG A 189 6.75 -9.95 8.62
N GLN A 190 6.74 -9.20 9.73
CA GLN A 190 7.08 -7.78 9.70
C GLN A 190 8.56 -7.58 9.38
N GLU A 191 8.84 -6.82 8.34
CA GLU A 191 10.18 -6.56 7.81
C GLU A 191 10.66 -5.14 8.07
N LEU A 192 9.77 -4.16 7.95
CA LEU A 192 10.07 -2.74 8.14
C LEU A 192 8.96 -2.06 8.93
N ALA A 193 9.31 -1.05 9.70
CA ALA A 193 8.36 -0.18 10.39
C ALA A 193 8.93 1.24 10.50
N GLY A 194 8.06 2.24 10.49
CA GLY A 194 8.47 3.63 10.68
C GLY A 194 7.30 4.60 10.68
N ALA A 195 7.61 5.89 10.74
CA ALA A 195 6.61 6.94 10.78
C ALA A 195 7.03 8.17 9.95
N TYR A 196 6.06 8.73 9.23
CA TYR A 196 6.15 10.05 8.62
C TYR A 196 5.30 11.02 9.45
N SER A 197 5.87 12.14 9.87
CA SER A 197 5.13 13.15 10.62
C SER A 197 5.41 14.53 10.02
N PHE A 198 4.36 15.20 9.54
CA PHE A 198 4.52 16.61 9.20
C PHE A 198 4.67 17.42 10.50
N VAL A 199 5.72 18.23 10.59
CA VAL A 199 5.94 19.12 11.74
C VAL A 199 5.65 20.55 11.29
N GLU A 200 4.54 21.08 11.75
CA GLU A 200 4.12 22.46 11.51
C GLU A 200 5.16 23.46 12.05
N GLY A 201 5.31 24.61 11.40
CA GLY A 201 6.31 25.63 11.75
C GLY A 201 7.73 25.36 11.24
N ARG A 202 8.02 24.17 10.70
CA ARG A 202 9.22 23.97 9.86
C ARG A 202 8.96 24.53 8.47
N THR A 203 10.01 24.95 7.77
CA THR A 203 9.97 25.44 6.38
C THR A 203 9.57 24.36 5.36
N TYR A 204 8.97 23.25 5.78
CA TYR A 204 8.61 22.12 4.94
C TYR A 204 7.29 22.36 4.22
N ALA A 205 7.24 22.00 2.93
CA ALA A 205 6.00 22.00 2.18
C ALA A 205 5.05 20.93 2.72
N ARG A 206 3.84 21.38 3.07
CA ARG A 206 2.73 20.50 3.44
C ARG A 206 2.27 19.67 2.23
N SER A 207 1.95 18.41 2.49
CA SER A 207 1.29 17.51 1.54
C SER A 207 -0.06 18.10 1.11
N ARG A 208 -0.39 18.03 -0.20
CA ARG A 208 -1.67 18.55 -0.73
C ARG A 208 -2.79 17.51 -0.69
N HIS A 209 -2.39 16.26 -0.88
CA HIS A 209 -3.22 15.06 -0.80
C HIS A 209 -2.29 13.88 -0.48
N PHE A 210 -2.84 12.68 -0.28
CA PHE A 210 -2.09 11.44 -0.40
C PHE A 210 -2.77 10.52 -1.42
N TYR A 211 -1.97 9.74 -2.13
CA TYR A 211 -2.44 8.63 -2.94
C TYR A 211 -1.37 7.55 -3.02
N PHE A 212 -1.78 6.31 -3.25
CA PHE A 212 -0.85 5.20 -3.34
C PHE A 212 -0.42 5.01 -4.78
N LYS A 213 0.82 4.55 -4.96
CA LYS A 213 1.32 4.02 -6.23
C LYS A 213 1.84 2.61 -6.03
N HIS A 214 1.65 1.77 -7.03
CA HIS A 214 2.19 0.42 -7.06
C HIS A 214 2.63 0.06 -8.48
N GLY A 215 3.73 -0.65 -8.61
CA GLY A 215 4.30 -1.00 -9.91
C GLY A 215 5.81 -1.09 -9.82
N VAL A 216 6.50 -0.69 -10.89
CA VAL A 216 7.96 -0.60 -10.93
C VAL A 216 8.37 0.79 -11.39
N TYR A 217 9.13 1.48 -10.54
CA TYR A 217 9.77 2.75 -10.86
C TYR A 217 11.27 2.66 -10.58
N SER A 218 12.11 2.83 -11.60
CA SER A 218 13.55 2.56 -11.49
C SER A 218 14.38 3.56 -12.27
N LYS A 219 15.51 3.97 -11.68
CA LYS A 219 16.47 4.90 -12.28
C LYS A 219 17.01 4.34 -13.60
N THR A 220 17.40 3.08 -13.58
CA THR A 220 17.94 2.35 -14.75
C THR A 220 16.81 1.56 -15.41
N MET A 221 16.79 1.55 -16.75
CA MET A 221 15.94 0.62 -17.50
C MET A 221 16.48 -0.81 -17.36
N PHE A 222 15.59 -1.79 -17.18
CA PHE A 222 15.95 -3.20 -17.14
C PHE A 222 14.76 -4.08 -17.52
N ASP A 223 15.05 -5.27 -18.03
CA ASP A 223 14.01 -6.22 -18.39
C ASP A 223 13.40 -6.89 -17.16
N TYR A 224 12.07 -6.95 -17.12
CA TYR A 224 11.34 -7.65 -16.07
C TYR A 224 9.91 -8.02 -16.48
N GLU A 225 9.31 -8.92 -15.74
CA GLU A 225 7.86 -9.02 -15.63
C GLU A 225 7.50 -9.10 -14.15
N MET A 226 6.68 -8.15 -13.68
CA MET A 226 6.11 -8.20 -12.33
C MET A 226 4.62 -8.46 -12.42
N ARG A 227 4.12 -9.46 -11.71
CA ARG A 227 2.69 -9.73 -11.57
C ARG A 227 2.24 -9.45 -10.14
N SER A 228 1.19 -8.66 -10.00
CA SER A 228 0.53 -8.38 -8.73
C SER A 228 -0.87 -8.96 -8.76
N THR A 229 -1.07 -10.03 -7.98
CA THR A 229 -2.31 -10.80 -7.93
C THR A 229 -3.11 -10.46 -6.68
N GLY A 230 -4.43 -10.39 -6.82
CA GLY A 230 -5.34 -10.21 -5.69
C GLY A 230 -5.19 -8.86 -4.99
N MET A 231 -4.66 -7.85 -5.70
CA MET A 231 -4.39 -6.53 -5.14
C MET A 231 -5.67 -5.89 -4.58
N LYS A 232 -5.59 -5.42 -3.33
CA LYS A 232 -6.69 -4.74 -2.64
C LYS A 232 -6.16 -3.79 -1.57
N VAL A 233 -6.94 -2.77 -1.26
CA VAL A 233 -6.82 -1.99 -0.03
C VAL A 233 -8.04 -2.27 0.83
N SER A 234 -7.83 -2.58 2.10
CA SER A 234 -8.87 -2.83 3.09
C SER A 234 -8.76 -1.84 4.24
N LYS A 235 -9.87 -1.27 4.70
CA LYS A 235 -9.91 -0.50 5.95
C LYS A 235 -9.93 -1.48 7.11
N VAL A 236 -9.07 -1.27 8.10
CA VAL A 236 -8.93 -2.15 9.27
C VAL A 236 -9.08 -1.34 10.56
N ARG A 237 -9.07 -2.03 11.70
CA ARG A 237 -8.84 -1.44 13.01
C ARG A 237 -7.57 -2.06 13.56
N LEU A 238 -6.52 -1.27 13.76
CA LEU A 238 -5.37 -1.74 14.50
C LEU A 238 -5.76 -1.75 15.98
N GLY A 239 -5.51 -2.87 16.68
CA GLY A 239 -5.71 -2.95 18.12
C GLY A 239 -4.88 -1.85 18.79
N GLY A 240 -5.56 -1.02 19.58
CA GLY A 240 -4.93 0.04 20.37
C GLY A 240 -4.29 -0.52 21.63
#